data_AF-A0A6L9YNK4-F1
#
_entry.id   AF-A0A6L9YNK4-F1
#
_cell.length_a   1.000
_cell.length_b   1.000
_cell.length_c   1.000
_cell.angle_alpha   90.00
_cell.angle_beta   90.00
_cell.angle_gamma   90.00
#
_symmetry.space_group_name_H-M   'P 1'
#
loop_
_entity.id
_entity.type
_entity.pdbx_description
1 polymer ?
#
loop_
_entity_poly.entity_id
_entity_poly.type
_entity_poly.pdbx_seq_one_letter_code
_entity_poly.pdbx_strand_id
1 'polypeptide(L)'
;MSELTPEAREDIQGIILSGYGHLRYALFLFVQIKNPKQAQAWLKTILPEITTGKLWPKRPDGTTEKPEYTLNIAFTHKGLQVLNLPQHTLETFSRELIEGIATSKRSRILGDTAESAPDQWDVGGANNEEIHMLLILYGLDPESLAQQRNQLLQDQDDSLVVVAEEPGFRAPSNKEHFGFNDSISQPIIEGTRNNQNPNQDVVKTGEFILGYPNQYDFLPATPSVPVDQDSDNILPSFPGTELSEFKDFGRHGTYLVYRKLAQDVAGFWQYIAQQGHDGEGCPHAPTMSLLAAKFVGRWPSGTPLVLAPDQDNPEIQDKNQFKYLPEDKEGYRCPIGAHIRRSNPRDSFLDATPEDSFKLSNRHRIIRRGAIYGEPLFPIGDIENGQLPVDIQDDGKPRGLHFFSINANIRRQFEFLQETWCNNPRFNSLYDNKDPIMGDNDGSGHMTIQRSLIRKRINNLPRFVTVKGGGYFFMPSITAMQFMVNCG
;
A
#
# COMPACT_ATOMS: atom_id res chain seq x y z
N MET A 1 -7.17 -21.27 -15.22
CA MET A 1 -7.78 -20.90 -13.92
C MET A 1 -7.69 -19.38 -13.72
N SER A 2 -8.36 -18.59 -14.56
CA SER A 2 -8.24 -17.12 -14.57
C SER A 2 -9.36 -16.39 -13.81
N GLU A 3 -10.44 -17.09 -13.42
CA GLU A 3 -11.55 -16.48 -12.67
C GLU A 3 -11.47 -16.81 -11.17
N LEU A 4 -11.68 -15.78 -10.34
CA LEU A 4 -11.86 -15.92 -8.91
C LEU A 4 -13.29 -16.40 -8.64
N THR A 5 -13.45 -17.72 -8.56
CA THR A 5 -14.75 -18.38 -8.31
C THR A 5 -15.36 -17.91 -6.99
N PRO A 6 -16.69 -18.06 -6.80
CA PRO A 6 -17.33 -17.74 -5.53
C PRO A 6 -16.65 -18.41 -4.32
N GLU A 7 -16.26 -19.67 -4.45
CA GLU A 7 -15.59 -20.44 -3.39
C GLU A 7 -14.21 -19.88 -3.07
N ALA A 8 -13.43 -19.51 -4.09
CA ALA A 8 -12.14 -18.86 -3.88
C ALA A 8 -12.30 -17.52 -3.14
N ARG A 9 -13.33 -16.74 -3.47
CA ARG A 9 -13.62 -15.47 -2.80
C ARG A 9 -14.01 -15.64 -1.33
N GLU A 10 -14.67 -16.74 -0.99
CA GLU A 10 -14.99 -17.07 0.41
C GLU A 10 -13.72 -17.43 1.21
N ASP A 11 -12.68 -17.92 0.54
CA ASP A 11 -11.40 -18.27 1.18
C ASP A 11 -10.40 -17.10 1.25
N ILE A 12 -10.55 -16.10 0.38
CA ILE A 12 -9.69 -14.91 0.32
C ILE A 12 -10.17 -13.86 1.33
N GLN A 13 -9.26 -13.28 2.12
CA GLN A 13 -9.56 -12.15 2.99
C GLN A 13 -10.02 -10.91 2.18
N GLY A 14 -11.12 -10.30 2.60
CA GLY A 14 -11.86 -9.33 1.79
C GLY A 14 -11.12 -8.04 1.45
N ILE A 15 -10.18 -7.59 2.30
CA ILE A 15 -9.38 -6.37 2.05
C ILE A 15 -8.54 -6.47 0.77
N ILE A 16 -8.22 -7.69 0.34
CA ILE A 16 -7.52 -7.98 -0.92
C ILE A 16 -8.38 -7.56 -2.12
N LEU A 17 -9.67 -7.90 -2.10
CA LEU A 17 -10.60 -7.67 -3.21
C LEU A 17 -11.37 -6.35 -3.10
N SER A 18 -11.45 -5.76 -1.90
CA SER A 18 -12.23 -4.56 -1.60
C SER A 18 -11.45 -3.61 -0.68
N GLY A 19 -11.52 -2.31 -0.95
CA GLY A 19 -10.96 -1.27 -0.08
C GLY A 19 -11.96 -0.67 0.91
N TYR A 20 -13.09 -1.35 1.12
CA TYR A 20 -14.16 -0.99 2.08
C TYR A 20 -14.55 0.49 2.09
N GLY A 21 -14.71 1.11 0.92
CA GLY A 21 -14.79 2.58 0.84
C GLY A 21 -15.98 3.25 1.53
N HIS A 22 -16.97 2.47 2.01
CA HIS A 22 -18.06 2.97 2.85
C HIS A 22 -17.68 3.03 4.34
N LEU A 23 -16.68 2.28 4.79
CA LEU A 23 -16.13 2.32 6.14
C LEU A 23 -15.02 3.38 6.18
N ARG A 24 -15.29 4.46 6.92
CA ARG A 24 -14.43 5.67 6.90
C ARG A 24 -13.36 5.66 7.98
N TYR A 25 -13.47 4.78 8.97
CA TYR A 25 -12.53 4.69 10.07
C TYR A 25 -11.86 3.31 10.06
N ALA A 26 -10.64 3.28 10.55
CA ALA A 26 -9.84 2.07 10.69
C ALA A 26 -9.13 2.06 12.03
N LEU A 27 -8.86 0.86 12.53
CA LEU A 27 -8.04 0.63 13.70
C LEU A 27 -7.09 -0.52 13.40
N PHE A 28 -5.78 -0.26 13.52
CA PHE A 28 -4.74 -1.25 13.28
C PHE A 28 -4.16 -1.67 14.63
N LEU A 29 -4.34 -2.95 14.99
CA LEU A 29 -3.84 -3.51 16.24
C LEU A 29 -2.63 -4.38 15.95
N PHE A 30 -1.47 -3.97 16.44
CA PHE A 30 -0.25 -4.76 16.39
C PHE A 30 -0.18 -5.58 17.66
N VAL A 31 -0.13 -6.90 17.52
CA VAL A 31 -0.34 -7.85 18.61
C VAL A 31 0.87 -8.76 18.75
N GLN A 32 1.31 -8.95 19.99
CA GLN A 32 2.27 -9.96 20.40
C GLN A 32 1.53 -11.12 21.06
N ILE A 33 1.83 -12.34 20.62
CA ILE A 33 1.33 -13.59 21.22
C ILE A 33 2.21 -13.98 22.41
N LYS A 34 1.61 -14.14 23.59
CA LYS A 34 2.26 -14.61 24.83
C LYS A 34 2.04 -16.10 25.07
N ASN A 35 0.85 -16.61 24.76
CA ASN A 35 0.51 -18.02 24.91
C ASN A 35 0.01 -18.60 23.57
N PRO A 36 0.84 -19.38 22.86
CA PRO A 36 0.47 -19.97 21.57
C PRO A 36 -0.83 -20.75 21.56
N LYS A 37 -1.06 -21.62 22.56
CA LYS A 37 -2.24 -22.49 22.61
C LYS A 37 -3.53 -21.68 22.81
N GLN A 38 -3.49 -20.69 23.69
CA GLN A 38 -4.63 -19.80 23.89
C GLN A 38 -4.85 -18.89 22.67
N ALA A 39 -3.79 -18.40 22.04
CA ALA A 39 -3.90 -17.63 20.80
C ALA A 39 -4.47 -18.44 19.63
N GLN A 40 -4.15 -19.73 19.52
CA GLN A 40 -4.78 -20.63 18.54
C GLN A 40 -6.26 -20.87 18.84
N ALA A 41 -6.61 -21.07 20.12
CA ALA A 41 -8.00 -21.19 20.55
C ALA A 41 -8.80 -19.91 20.24
N TRP A 42 -8.20 -18.75 20.50
CA TRP A 42 -8.77 -17.45 20.14
C TRP A 42 -8.88 -17.25 18.62
N LEU A 43 -7.85 -17.62 17.85
CA LEU A 43 -7.90 -17.53 16.39
C LEU A 43 -9.04 -18.39 15.84
N LYS A 44 -9.28 -19.56 16.44
CA LYS A 44 -10.41 -20.43 16.11
C LYS A 44 -11.77 -19.76 16.41
N THR A 45 -11.89 -18.98 17.48
CA THR A 45 -13.14 -18.26 17.80
C THR A 45 -13.42 -17.11 16.84
N ILE A 46 -12.39 -16.37 16.40
CA ILE A 46 -12.57 -15.22 15.50
C ILE A 46 -12.59 -15.60 14.02
N LEU A 47 -12.22 -16.82 13.64
CA LEU A 47 -12.16 -17.27 12.24
C LEU A 47 -13.46 -17.03 11.46
N PRO A 48 -14.67 -17.26 12.02
CA PRO A 48 -15.94 -16.94 11.37
C PRO A 48 -16.21 -15.43 11.21
N GLU A 49 -15.54 -14.58 11.97
CA GLU A 49 -15.69 -13.11 11.94
C GLU A 49 -14.76 -12.45 10.90
N ILE A 50 -13.72 -13.15 10.43
CA ILE A 50 -12.82 -12.63 9.40
C ILE A 50 -13.63 -12.34 8.14
N THR A 51 -13.59 -11.10 7.68
CA THR A 51 -14.30 -10.67 6.50
C THR A 51 -13.60 -11.21 5.25
N THR A 52 -14.35 -11.95 4.44
CA THR A 52 -13.87 -12.58 3.20
C THR A 52 -14.20 -11.74 1.97
N GLY A 53 -13.71 -12.17 0.81
CA GLY A 53 -14.01 -11.60 -0.51
C GLY A 53 -15.39 -11.98 -1.06
N LYS A 54 -16.19 -12.73 -0.28
CA LYS A 54 -17.56 -13.12 -0.63
C LYS A 54 -18.38 -11.90 -1.06
N LEU A 55 -19.11 -12.05 -2.17
CA LEU A 55 -20.02 -11.02 -2.62
C LEU A 55 -21.14 -10.83 -1.59
N TRP A 56 -21.31 -9.59 -1.14
CA TRP A 56 -22.34 -9.25 -0.19
C TRP A 56 -23.75 -9.38 -0.79
N PRO A 57 -24.75 -9.77 0.02
CA PRO A 57 -26.13 -9.91 -0.44
C PRO A 57 -26.68 -8.64 -1.09
N LYS A 58 -27.61 -8.85 -2.02
CA LYS A 58 -28.41 -7.77 -2.62
C LYS A 58 -29.75 -7.69 -1.91
N ARG A 59 -30.15 -6.47 -1.54
CA ARG A 59 -31.49 -6.16 -1.03
C ARG A 59 -32.51 -6.19 -2.19
N PRO A 60 -33.81 -6.31 -1.91
CA PRO A 60 -34.86 -6.30 -2.94
C PRO A 60 -34.87 -5.04 -3.82
N ASP A 61 -34.37 -3.92 -3.32
CA ASP A 61 -34.23 -2.65 -4.05
C ASP A 61 -32.98 -2.58 -4.95
N GLY A 62 -32.19 -3.65 -5.03
CA GLY A 62 -30.97 -3.75 -5.84
C GLY A 62 -29.70 -3.19 -5.16
N THR A 63 -29.83 -2.57 -3.98
CA THR A 63 -28.68 -2.11 -3.19
C THR A 63 -27.94 -3.29 -2.57
N THR A 64 -26.64 -3.12 -2.31
CA THR A 64 -25.84 -4.14 -1.63
C THR A 64 -25.93 -3.93 -0.12
N GLU A 65 -26.23 -4.99 0.63
CA GLU A 65 -26.17 -4.99 2.09
C GLU A 65 -24.71 -5.09 2.54
N LYS A 66 -24.13 -3.93 2.87
CA LYS A 66 -22.73 -3.85 3.27
C LYS A 66 -22.60 -4.02 4.78
N PRO A 67 -21.53 -4.69 5.27
CA PRO A 67 -21.28 -4.77 6.70
C PRO A 67 -20.87 -3.40 7.24
N GLU A 68 -21.22 -3.13 8.50
CA GLU A 68 -20.85 -1.91 9.22
C GLU A 68 -19.44 -1.99 9.82
N TYR A 69 -18.88 -3.19 9.85
CA TYR A 69 -17.57 -3.51 10.39
C TYR A 69 -16.92 -4.63 9.57
N THR A 70 -15.60 -4.59 9.43
CA THR A 70 -14.83 -5.68 8.83
C THR A 70 -13.55 -5.96 9.59
N LEU A 71 -13.18 -7.24 9.69
CA LEU A 71 -11.97 -7.72 10.33
C LEU A 71 -11.08 -8.46 9.32
N ASN A 72 -9.81 -8.12 9.27
CA ASN A 72 -8.77 -8.87 8.56
C ASN A 72 -7.55 -9.07 9.46
N ILE A 73 -6.74 -10.07 9.14
CA ILE A 73 -5.62 -10.52 9.96
C ILE A 73 -4.41 -10.88 9.10
N ALA A 74 -3.23 -10.49 9.57
CA ALA A 74 -1.96 -10.85 8.94
C ALA A 74 -0.92 -11.18 10.02
N PHE A 75 0.09 -11.98 9.67
CA PHE A 75 1.09 -12.50 10.60
C PHE A 75 2.49 -12.16 10.13
N THR A 76 3.38 -11.80 11.06
CA THR A 76 4.82 -11.75 10.76
C THR A 76 5.37 -13.19 10.68
N HIS A 77 6.55 -13.39 10.08
CA HIS A 77 7.22 -14.70 10.12
C HIS A 77 7.36 -15.22 11.55
N LYS A 78 7.70 -14.32 12.47
CA LYS A 78 7.84 -14.63 13.88
C LYS A 78 6.53 -15.04 14.54
N GLY A 79 5.42 -14.37 14.22
CA GLY A 79 4.11 -14.79 14.70
C GLY A 79 3.71 -16.17 14.22
N LEU A 80 4.03 -16.51 12.96
CA LEU A 80 3.85 -17.87 12.43
C LEU A 80 4.71 -18.89 13.18
N GLN A 81 5.95 -18.55 13.52
CA GLN A 81 6.81 -19.41 14.36
C GLN A 81 6.20 -19.63 15.75
N VAL A 82 5.71 -18.57 16.39
CA VAL A 82 5.11 -18.64 17.72
C VAL A 82 3.82 -19.47 17.72
N LEU A 83 3.07 -19.47 16.62
CA LEU A 83 1.90 -20.32 16.40
C LEU A 83 2.25 -21.78 16.00
N ASN A 84 3.51 -22.19 16.16
CA ASN A 84 3.98 -23.56 15.93
C ASN A 84 3.74 -24.08 14.51
N LEU A 85 3.78 -23.20 13.49
CA LEU A 85 3.80 -23.71 12.11
C LEU A 85 5.01 -24.64 11.91
N PRO A 86 4.89 -25.67 11.06
CA PRO A 86 6.00 -26.57 10.84
C PRO A 86 7.26 -25.87 10.31
N GLN A 87 8.42 -26.31 10.79
CA GLN A 87 9.71 -25.69 10.46
C GLN A 87 9.95 -25.62 8.95
N HIS A 88 9.62 -26.69 8.21
CA HIS A 88 9.70 -26.70 6.75
C HIS A 88 8.88 -25.56 6.13
N THR A 89 7.64 -25.35 6.58
CA THR A 89 6.78 -24.27 6.10
C THR A 89 7.38 -22.90 6.38
N LEU A 90 7.91 -22.68 7.59
CA LEU A 90 8.57 -21.43 7.97
C LEU A 90 9.77 -21.08 7.06
N GLU A 91 10.47 -22.08 6.53
CA GLU A 91 11.64 -21.90 5.65
C GLU A 91 11.26 -21.64 4.18
N THR A 92 10.02 -21.98 3.78
CA THR A 92 9.53 -21.83 2.39
C THR A 92 8.94 -20.45 2.07
N PHE A 93 8.75 -19.58 3.07
CA PHE A 93 8.29 -18.22 2.85
C PHE A 93 9.30 -17.37 2.06
N SER A 94 8.83 -16.25 1.51
CA SER A 94 9.73 -15.27 0.91
C SER A 94 10.82 -14.82 1.90
N ARG A 95 12.03 -14.64 1.40
CA ARG A 95 13.18 -14.18 2.18
C ARG A 95 12.89 -12.85 2.88
N GLU A 96 12.13 -11.99 2.21
CA GLU A 96 11.66 -10.70 2.67
C GLU A 96 10.85 -10.86 3.98
N LEU A 97 9.88 -11.78 4.00
CA LEU A 97 9.08 -12.04 5.20
C LEU A 97 9.92 -12.67 6.33
N ILE A 98 10.79 -13.62 6.00
CA ILE A 98 11.69 -14.29 6.96
C ILE A 98 12.64 -13.28 7.63
N GLU A 99 13.27 -12.39 6.86
CA GLU A 99 14.19 -11.38 7.37
C GLU A 99 13.46 -10.24 8.11
N GLY A 100 12.24 -9.90 7.69
CA GLY A 100 11.51 -8.73 8.17
C GLY A 100 12.01 -7.41 7.57
N ILE A 101 11.25 -6.34 7.79
CA ILE A 101 11.53 -5.03 7.18
C ILE A 101 12.61 -4.23 7.92
N ALA A 102 12.72 -4.40 9.24
CA ALA A 102 13.60 -3.62 10.11
C ALA A 102 15.02 -4.20 10.18
N THR A 103 15.66 -4.38 9.02
CA THR A 103 17.05 -4.87 8.93
C THR A 103 17.94 -3.86 8.23
N SER A 104 19.23 -3.84 8.57
CA SER A 104 20.19 -2.90 7.95
C SER A 104 20.25 -3.03 6.42
N LYS A 105 20.05 -4.25 5.89
CA LYS A 105 19.96 -4.51 4.44
C LYS A 105 18.74 -3.83 3.83
N ARG A 106 17.58 -3.94 4.48
CA ARG A 106 16.32 -3.34 4.00
C ARG A 106 16.29 -1.84 4.15
N SER A 107 16.87 -1.31 5.22
CA SER A 107 17.02 0.12 5.38
C SER A 107 17.78 0.75 4.22
N ARG A 108 18.82 0.08 3.69
CA ARG A 108 19.55 0.56 2.50
C ARG A 108 18.72 0.49 1.22
N ILE A 109 17.91 -0.57 1.04
CA ILE A 109 17.04 -0.76 -0.13
C ILE A 109 15.91 0.28 -0.14
N LEU A 110 15.27 0.48 1.01
CA LEU A 110 14.10 1.34 1.17
C LEU A 110 14.46 2.82 1.37
N GLY A 111 15.70 3.12 1.74
CA GLY A 111 16.15 4.48 2.07
C GLY A 111 15.80 4.92 3.49
N ASP A 112 15.55 3.96 4.39
CA ASP A 112 15.18 4.20 5.79
C ASP A 112 16.41 4.55 6.61
N THR A 113 16.83 5.80 6.49
CA THR A 113 18.03 6.35 7.09
C THR A 113 17.72 7.61 7.89
N ALA A 114 18.62 7.98 8.80
CA ALA A 114 18.44 9.13 9.70
C ALA A 114 17.09 9.06 10.44
N GLU A 115 16.23 10.07 10.34
CA GLU A 115 14.94 10.13 11.04
C GLU A 115 13.93 9.04 10.61
N SER A 116 14.18 8.41 9.47
CA SER A 116 13.41 7.27 8.95
C SER A 116 14.00 5.91 9.35
N ALA A 117 15.11 5.87 10.09
CA ALA A 117 15.77 4.61 10.45
C ALA A 117 14.92 3.78 11.43
N PRO A 118 14.98 2.43 11.37
CA PRO A 118 14.13 1.57 12.20
C PRO A 118 14.29 1.70 13.72
N ASP A 119 15.37 2.30 14.20
CA ASP A 119 15.56 2.63 15.62
C ASP A 119 14.81 3.89 16.07
N GLN A 120 14.32 4.69 15.11
CA GLN A 120 13.51 5.90 15.31
C GLN A 120 11.99 5.67 15.07
N TRP A 121 11.59 4.41 14.86
CA TRP A 121 10.20 4.06 14.58
C TRP A 121 9.37 3.95 15.87
N ASP A 122 8.09 4.31 15.76
CA ASP A 122 7.08 4.16 16.79
C ASP A 122 6.60 2.70 16.90
N VAL A 123 6.65 1.95 15.79
CA VAL A 123 6.11 0.59 15.70
C VAL A 123 6.89 -0.28 14.72
N GLY A 124 7.20 -1.52 15.12
CA GLY A 124 7.88 -2.52 14.28
C GLY A 124 9.36 -2.25 14.01
N GLY A 125 9.93 -1.27 14.70
CA GLY A 125 11.35 -0.93 14.70
C GLY A 125 12.18 -1.79 15.66
N ALA A 126 13.50 -1.56 15.65
CA ALA A 126 14.46 -2.35 16.45
C ALA A 126 14.31 -2.14 17.98
N ASN A 127 13.75 -1.00 18.39
CA ASN A 127 13.54 -0.63 19.79
C ASN A 127 12.10 -0.87 20.26
N ASN A 128 11.24 -1.46 19.42
CA ASN A 128 9.85 -1.74 19.76
C ASN A 128 9.66 -3.22 20.12
N GLU A 129 8.55 -3.52 20.76
CA GLU A 129 8.13 -4.88 21.03
C GLU A 129 7.91 -5.67 19.72
N GLU A 130 8.23 -6.95 19.77
CA GLU A 130 8.09 -7.85 18.63
C GLU A 130 6.62 -8.05 18.25
N ILE A 131 6.30 -7.75 16.99
CA ILE A 131 4.96 -7.91 16.43
C ILE A 131 4.83 -9.34 15.89
N HIS A 132 3.79 -10.06 16.32
CA HIS A 132 3.45 -11.38 15.80
C HIS A 132 2.30 -11.32 14.81
N MET A 133 1.35 -10.42 15.03
CA MET A 133 0.09 -10.37 14.30
C MET A 133 -0.36 -8.92 14.12
N LEU A 134 -1.08 -8.66 13.04
CA LEU A 134 -1.75 -7.42 12.76
C LEU A 134 -3.24 -7.70 12.55
N LEU A 135 -4.09 -7.05 13.35
CA LEU A 135 -5.53 -6.99 13.11
C LEU A 135 -5.87 -5.67 12.44
N ILE A 136 -6.66 -5.77 11.37
CA ILE A 136 -7.08 -4.64 10.56
C ILE A 136 -8.59 -4.54 10.67
N LEU A 137 -9.05 -3.52 11.39
CA LEU A 137 -10.44 -3.24 11.60
C LEU A 137 -10.83 -2.04 10.74
N TYR A 138 -11.96 -2.12 10.06
CA TYR A 138 -12.63 -0.96 9.46
C TYR A 138 -14.04 -0.85 9.99
N GLY A 139 -14.52 0.38 10.19
CA GLY A 139 -15.83 0.66 10.78
C GLY A 139 -16.43 1.99 10.30
N LEU A 140 -17.69 2.20 10.67
CA LEU A 140 -18.43 3.42 10.34
C LEU A 140 -18.01 4.62 11.20
N ASP A 141 -17.52 4.38 12.41
CA ASP A 141 -17.14 5.39 13.38
C ASP A 141 -16.11 4.84 14.40
N PRO A 142 -15.39 5.71 15.13
CA PRO A 142 -14.40 5.26 16.12
C PRO A 142 -14.98 4.52 17.34
N GLU A 143 -16.21 4.80 17.75
CA GLU A 143 -16.81 4.20 18.94
C GLU A 143 -17.17 2.74 18.69
N SER A 144 -17.79 2.44 17.53
CA SER A 144 -18.06 1.07 17.11
C SER A 144 -16.77 0.25 16.96
N LEU A 145 -15.70 0.84 16.42
CA LEU A 145 -14.38 0.19 16.35
C LEU A 145 -13.81 -0.14 17.73
N ALA A 146 -13.91 0.78 18.70
CA ALA A 146 -13.45 0.54 20.05
C ALA A 146 -14.24 -0.60 20.74
N GLN A 147 -15.55 -0.68 20.51
CA GLN A 147 -16.40 -1.77 20.99
C GLN A 147 -15.96 -3.12 20.38
N GLN A 148 -15.77 -3.18 19.07
CA GLN A 148 -15.30 -4.40 18.39
C GLN A 148 -13.90 -4.82 18.86
N ARG A 149 -12.98 -3.87 19.03
CA ARG A 149 -11.65 -4.11 19.59
C ARG A 149 -11.72 -4.74 20.99
N ASN A 150 -12.60 -4.23 21.86
CA ASN A 150 -12.78 -4.78 23.20
C ASN A 150 -13.41 -6.17 23.19
N GLN A 151 -14.39 -6.41 22.32
CA GLN A 151 -15.01 -7.73 22.15
C GLN A 151 -14.01 -8.76 21.65
N LEU A 152 -13.20 -8.42 20.65
CA LEU A 152 -12.19 -9.33 20.08
C LEU A 152 -11.11 -9.72 21.09
N LEU A 153 -10.74 -8.83 21.99
CA LEU A 153 -9.66 -9.05 22.96
C LEU A 153 -10.17 -9.40 24.35
N GLN A 154 -11.49 -9.64 24.50
CA GLN A 154 -12.09 -9.97 25.77
C GLN A 154 -11.48 -11.27 26.33
N ASP A 155 -11.04 -11.22 27.59
CA ASP A 155 -10.43 -12.33 28.31
C ASP A 155 -9.15 -12.89 27.64
N GLN A 156 -8.45 -12.07 26.84
CA GLN A 156 -7.21 -12.44 26.14
C GLN A 156 -5.93 -11.82 26.74
N ASP A 157 -6.01 -11.11 27.86
CA ASP A 157 -4.86 -10.38 28.43
C ASP A 157 -3.65 -11.30 28.75
N ASP A 158 -3.92 -12.58 29.05
CA ASP A 158 -2.88 -13.60 29.31
C ASP A 158 -2.32 -14.24 28.01
N SER A 159 -3.02 -14.10 26.87
CA SER A 159 -2.70 -14.77 25.61
C SER A 159 -2.14 -13.82 24.56
N LEU A 160 -2.67 -12.60 24.48
CA LEU A 160 -2.40 -11.58 23.46
C LEU A 160 -2.14 -10.24 24.12
N VAL A 161 -1.09 -9.55 23.68
CA VAL A 161 -0.77 -8.18 24.12
C VAL A 161 -0.79 -7.27 22.91
N VAL A 162 -1.62 -6.23 22.94
CA VAL A 162 -1.58 -5.15 21.94
C VAL A 162 -0.36 -4.29 22.24
N VAL A 163 0.64 -4.33 21.36
CA VAL A 163 1.90 -3.58 21.50
C VAL A 163 1.83 -2.20 20.85
N ALA A 164 0.94 -2.03 19.87
CA ALA A 164 0.61 -0.73 19.31
C ALA A 164 -0.82 -0.72 18.78
N GLU A 165 -1.50 0.42 18.95
CA GLU A 165 -2.84 0.67 18.45
C GLU A 165 -2.81 1.96 17.63
N GLU A 166 -3.08 1.84 16.33
CA GLU A 166 -2.91 2.91 15.37
C GLU A 166 -4.26 3.23 14.70
N PRO A 167 -4.97 4.28 15.15
CA PRO A 167 -6.20 4.71 14.52
C PRO A 167 -5.92 5.36 13.15
N GLY A 168 -6.85 5.17 12.22
CA GLY A 168 -6.81 5.81 10.92
C GLY A 168 -8.20 6.13 10.41
N PHE A 169 -8.28 6.95 9.37
CA PHE A 169 -9.53 7.30 8.72
C PHE A 169 -9.32 7.64 7.24
N ARG A 170 -10.43 7.76 6.53
CA ARG A 170 -10.50 8.30 5.17
C ARG A 170 -11.29 9.59 5.20
N ALA A 171 -10.62 10.70 4.96
CA ALA A 171 -11.28 12.00 4.85
C ALA A 171 -12.46 11.94 3.86
N PRO A 172 -13.56 12.68 4.09
CA PRO A 172 -14.68 12.76 3.15
C PRO A 172 -14.26 13.14 1.72
N SER A 173 -13.25 14.01 1.60
CA SER A 173 -12.63 14.45 0.34
C SER A 173 -11.75 13.39 -0.33
N ASN A 174 -11.44 12.28 0.34
CA ASN A 174 -10.45 11.26 -0.07
C ASN A 174 -9.03 11.81 -0.32
N LYS A 175 -8.69 12.94 0.31
CA LYS A 175 -7.37 13.55 0.21
C LYS A 175 -6.46 13.11 1.35
N GLU A 176 -5.17 13.04 1.06
CA GLU A 176 -4.12 12.91 2.08
C GLU A 176 -3.70 14.28 2.64
N HIS A 177 -2.76 14.30 3.59
CA HIS A 177 -2.46 15.51 4.38
C HIS A 177 -1.77 16.64 3.59
N PHE A 178 -1.09 16.36 2.48
CA PHE A 178 -0.64 17.42 1.56
C PHE A 178 -1.80 18.00 0.73
N GLY A 179 -2.97 17.38 0.73
CA GLY A 179 -4.20 17.87 0.09
C GLY A 179 -4.52 17.26 -1.29
N PHE A 180 -3.84 16.18 -1.66
CA PHE A 180 -4.04 15.49 -2.93
C PHE A 180 -5.01 14.32 -2.81
N ASN A 181 -5.90 14.17 -3.79
CA ASN A 181 -6.81 13.03 -3.87
C ASN A 181 -6.02 11.73 -4.12
N ASP A 182 -6.12 10.79 -3.18
CA ASP A 182 -5.38 9.53 -3.23
C ASP A 182 -6.26 8.35 -3.67
N SER A 183 -5.63 7.22 -3.98
CA SER A 183 -6.26 5.93 -4.33
C SER A 183 -7.08 5.93 -5.62
N ILE A 184 -6.85 6.90 -6.52
CA ILE A 184 -7.47 6.98 -7.85
C ILE A 184 -7.01 5.83 -8.77
N SER A 185 -5.71 5.54 -8.79
CA SER A 185 -5.10 4.53 -9.66
C SER A 185 -4.79 3.26 -8.86
N GLN A 186 -5.64 2.24 -9.04
CA GLN A 186 -5.47 0.91 -8.46
C GLN A 186 -5.56 -0.11 -9.60
N PRO A 187 -4.68 -1.13 -9.65
CA PRO A 187 -4.81 -2.19 -10.63
C PRO A 187 -6.11 -2.96 -10.40
N ILE A 188 -6.73 -3.43 -11.49
CA ILE A 188 -7.87 -4.34 -11.42
C ILE A 188 -7.32 -5.76 -11.46
N ILE A 189 -7.64 -6.56 -10.44
CA ILE A 189 -7.26 -7.97 -10.42
C ILE A 189 -8.09 -8.70 -11.49
N GLU A 190 -7.42 -9.46 -12.36
CA GLU A 190 -8.07 -10.34 -13.32
C GLU A 190 -9.12 -11.25 -12.63
N GLY A 191 -10.29 -11.43 -13.24
CA GLY A 191 -11.36 -12.25 -12.68
C GLY A 191 -12.17 -11.62 -11.53
N THR A 192 -11.90 -10.38 -11.10
CA THR A 192 -12.73 -9.71 -10.07
C THR A 192 -13.96 -8.98 -10.62
N ARG A 193 -13.92 -8.51 -11.87
CA ARG A 193 -14.97 -7.73 -12.54
C ARG A 193 -15.11 -8.15 -14.00
N ASN A 194 -16.34 -8.08 -14.54
CA ASN A 194 -16.60 -8.23 -15.99
C ASN A 194 -16.03 -7.01 -16.72
N ASN A 195 -14.79 -7.12 -17.19
CA ASN A 195 -14.12 -6.00 -17.85
C ASN A 195 -14.45 -5.99 -19.34
N GLN A 196 -15.39 -5.13 -19.72
CA GLN A 196 -15.70 -4.85 -21.14
C GLN A 196 -14.76 -3.81 -21.77
N ASN A 197 -13.85 -3.19 -21.00
CA ASN A 197 -13.04 -2.08 -21.48
C ASN A 197 -11.53 -2.45 -21.54
N PRO A 198 -10.94 -2.63 -22.74
CA PRO A 198 -9.57 -3.10 -22.92
C PRO A 198 -8.47 -2.12 -22.47
N ASN A 199 -8.84 -0.89 -22.06
CA ASN A 199 -7.91 0.12 -21.54
C ASN A 199 -7.83 0.16 -19.99
N GLN A 200 -8.44 -0.79 -19.30
CA GLN A 200 -8.33 -0.90 -17.85
C GLN A 200 -7.00 -1.56 -17.46
N ASP A 201 -6.37 -1.06 -16.40
CA ASP A 201 -5.14 -1.58 -15.78
C ASP A 201 -5.36 -2.99 -15.16
N VAL A 202 -5.77 -3.96 -15.98
CA VAL A 202 -6.01 -5.34 -15.56
C VAL A 202 -4.68 -6.05 -15.41
N VAL A 203 -4.47 -6.63 -14.24
CA VAL A 203 -3.24 -7.33 -13.88
C VAL A 203 -3.60 -8.73 -13.44
N LYS A 204 -2.83 -9.72 -13.91
CA LYS A 204 -3.04 -11.13 -13.58
C LYS A 204 -3.08 -11.34 -12.07
N THR A 205 -3.99 -12.21 -11.64
CA THR A 205 -4.28 -12.48 -10.23
C THR A 205 -3.05 -12.84 -9.42
N GLY A 206 -2.11 -13.59 -10.02
CA GLY A 206 -0.86 -14.01 -9.39
C GLY A 206 0.14 -12.90 -9.06
N GLU A 207 -0.10 -11.64 -9.46
CA GLU A 207 0.69 -10.52 -8.92
C GLU A 207 0.22 -10.10 -7.53
N PHE A 208 -0.98 -10.50 -7.09
CA PHE A 208 -1.53 -10.08 -5.80
C PHE A 208 -1.93 -11.23 -4.89
N ILE A 209 -2.33 -12.37 -5.45
CA ILE A 209 -2.87 -13.51 -4.71
C ILE A 209 -2.07 -14.76 -5.09
N LEU A 210 -1.53 -15.46 -4.09
CA LEU A 210 -0.75 -16.68 -4.30
C LEU A 210 -1.63 -17.84 -4.80
N GLY A 211 -1.01 -18.75 -5.54
CA GLY A 211 -1.67 -19.88 -6.20
C GLY A 211 -2.27 -19.57 -7.58
N TYR A 212 -2.07 -18.36 -8.11
CA TYR A 212 -2.48 -18.00 -9.46
C TYR A 212 -1.28 -17.62 -10.34
N PRO A 213 -1.36 -17.79 -11.67
CA PRO A 213 -0.33 -17.33 -12.59
C PRO A 213 -0.15 -15.80 -12.50
N ASN A 214 1.10 -15.36 -12.47
CA ASN A 214 1.49 -13.95 -12.47
C ASN A 214 1.73 -13.44 -13.91
N GLN A 215 2.23 -12.22 -14.09
CA GLN A 215 2.47 -11.61 -15.42
C GLN A 215 3.57 -12.30 -16.25
N TYR A 216 4.24 -13.28 -15.69
CA TYR A 216 5.20 -14.15 -16.38
C TYR A 216 4.62 -15.54 -16.69
N ASP A 217 3.33 -15.76 -16.41
CA ASP A 217 2.65 -17.06 -16.54
C ASP A 217 3.19 -18.14 -15.60
N PHE A 218 3.91 -17.74 -14.54
CA PHE A 218 4.38 -18.63 -13.48
C PHE A 218 3.54 -18.46 -12.21
N LEU A 219 3.45 -19.52 -11.42
CA LEU A 219 2.99 -19.41 -10.04
C LEU A 219 4.08 -18.74 -9.20
N PRO A 220 3.79 -17.65 -8.48
CA PRO A 220 4.72 -17.12 -7.49
C PRO A 220 5.10 -18.20 -6.48
N ALA A 221 6.34 -18.12 -5.97
CA ALA A 221 6.76 -18.97 -4.85
C ALA A 221 5.78 -18.78 -3.68
N THR A 222 5.30 -19.91 -3.17
CA THR A 222 4.26 -19.98 -2.16
C THR A 222 4.72 -20.92 -1.04
N PRO A 223 4.48 -20.58 0.24
CA PRO A 223 4.84 -21.46 1.35
C PRO A 223 4.13 -22.82 1.26
N SER A 224 4.80 -23.87 1.72
CA SER A 224 4.32 -25.25 1.58
C SER A 224 4.40 -26.07 2.86
N VAL A 225 3.50 -27.04 3.00
CA VAL A 225 3.41 -27.96 4.14
C VAL A 225 3.59 -29.39 3.64
N PRO A 226 4.47 -30.22 4.21
CA PRO A 226 4.55 -31.64 3.90
C PRO A 226 3.20 -32.36 4.11
N VAL A 227 2.82 -33.26 3.21
CA VAL A 227 1.50 -33.92 3.27
C VAL A 227 1.25 -34.70 4.57
N ASP A 228 2.29 -35.22 5.20
CA ASP A 228 2.23 -35.93 6.48
C ASP A 228 2.02 -35.00 7.69
N GLN A 229 2.20 -33.68 7.51
CA GLN A 229 1.99 -32.65 8.52
C GLN A 229 0.64 -31.92 8.37
N ASP A 230 -0.15 -32.25 7.35
CA ASP A 230 -1.55 -31.84 7.18
C ASP A 230 -2.49 -33.05 7.38
N SER A 231 -2.52 -33.58 8.61
CA SER A 231 -3.23 -34.82 8.96
C SER A 231 -4.73 -34.77 8.68
N ASP A 232 -5.32 -33.58 8.77
CA ASP A 232 -6.73 -33.33 8.51
C ASP A 232 -7.03 -33.08 7.01
N ASN A 233 -5.99 -33.04 6.17
CA ASN A 233 -6.06 -32.79 4.73
C ASN A 233 -6.84 -31.49 4.42
N ILE A 234 -6.54 -30.43 5.16
CA ILE A 234 -7.21 -29.11 5.07
C ILE A 234 -6.68 -28.35 3.86
N LEU A 235 -5.37 -28.42 3.62
CA LEU A 235 -4.70 -27.57 2.65
C LEU A 235 -4.88 -28.10 1.21
N PRO A 236 -5.01 -27.20 0.22
CA PRO A 236 -5.13 -27.58 -1.18
C PRO A 236 -3.81 -28.17 -1.69
N SER A 237 -3.90 -29.09 -2.63
CA SER A 237 -2.72 -29.59 -3.35
C SER A 237 -2.22 -28.55 -4.34
N PHE A 238 -0.92 -28.59 -4.64
CA PHE A 238 -0.34 -27.83 -5.74
C PHE A 238 -0.97 -28.24 -7.09
N PRO A 239 -1.11 -27.31 -8.04
CA PRO A 239 -1.51 -27.67 -9.40
C PRO A 239 -0.41 -28.50 -10.08
N GLY A 240 -0.78 -29.63 -10.68
CA GLY A 240 0.16 -30.58 -11.30
C GLY A 240 0.61 -31.68 -10.34
N THR A 241 1.65 -32.43 -10.72
CA THR A 241 2.15 -33.60 -9.96
C THR A 241 3.55 -33.41 -9.39
N GLU A 242 4.23 -32.32 -9.71
CA GLU A 242 5.66 -32.10 -9.39
C GLU A 242 5.94 -31.84 -7.90
N LEU A 243 4.92 -31.43 -7.13
CA LEU A 243 5.01 -31.12 -5.71
C LEU A 243 3.97 -31.94 -4.91
N SER A 244 3.75 -33.19 -5.32
CA SER A 244 2.70 -34.05 -4.75
C SER A 244 2.90 -34.41 -3.29
N GLU A 245 4.14 -34.33 -2.80
CA GLU A 245 4.53 -34.53 -1.41
C GLU A 245 4.30 -33.29 -0.53
N PHE A 246 3.80 -32.19 -1.10
CA PHE A 246 3.49 -30.95 -0.40
C PHE A 246 2.06 -30.45 -0.64
N LYS A 247 1.58 -29.62 0.28
CA LYS A 247 0.35 -28.85 0.22
C LYS A 247 0.64 -27.36 0.10
N ASP A 248 -0.18 -26.62 -0.64
CA ASP A 248 -0.02 -25.19 -0.89
C ASP A 248 -0.63 -24.38 0.26
N PHE A 249 0.17 -24.07 1.27
CA PHE A 249 -0.25 -23.26 2.41
C PHE A 249 -0.52 -21.81 2.01
N GLY A 250 0.17 -21.29 0.99
CA GLY A 250 0.02 -19.91 0.60
C GLY A 250 -1.18 -19.63 -0.30
N ARG A 251 -1.82 -20.67 -0.85
CA ARG A 251 -3.00 -20.54 -1.73
C ARG A 251 -4.00 -19.53 -1.20
N HIS A 252 -4.46 -18.61 -2.05
CA HIS A 252 -5.43 -17.55 -1.73
C HIS A 252 -4.95 -16.49 -0.71
N GLY A 253 -3.75 -16.65 -0.15
CA GLY A 253 -3.08 -15.66 0.67
C GLY A 253 -2.30 -14.62 -0.16
N THR A 254 -1.69 -13.68 0.56
CA THR A 254 -0.85 -12.61 -0.03
C THR A 254 0.19 -12.13 0.98
N TYR A 255 1.19 -11.39 0.52
CA TYR A 255 2.03 -10.60 1.41
C TYR A 255 1.46 -9.18 1.56
N LEU A 256 1.48 -8.69 2.78
CA LEU A 256 1.06 -7.34 3.15
C LEU A 256 2.27 -6.58 3.70
N VAL A 257 2.54 -5.41 3.13
CA VAL A 257 3.54 -4.48 3.65
C VAL A 257 2.82 -3.35 4.37
N TYR A 258 3.27 -3.02 5.57
CA TYR A 258 2.84 -1.84 6.33
C TYR A 258 3.96 -0.82 6.42
N ARG A 259 3.59 0.47 6.31
CA ARG A 259 4.47 1.62 6.55
C ARG A 259 3.68 2.72 7.24
N LYS A 260 4.15 3.17 8.40
CA LYS A 260 3.67 4.41 9.04
C LYS A 260 4.48 5.57 8.47
N LEU A 261 3.85 6.40 7.66
CA LEU A 261 4.50 7.50 6.94
C LEU A 261 4.06 8.82 7.56
N ALA A 262 4.92 9.45 8.37
CA ALA A 262 4.69 10.80 8.89
C ALA A 262 4.91 11.83 7.78
N GLN A 263 4.00 12.82 7.69
CA GLN A 263 4.00 13.83 6.64
C GLN A 263 4.29 15.21 7.22
N ASP A 264 5.38 15.83 6.77
CA ASP A 264 5.73 17.22 7.08
C ASP A 264 4.94 18.18 6.18
N VAL A 265 3.67 18.39 6.55
CA VAL A 265 2.73 19.23 5.78
C VAL A 265 3.17 20.68 5.74
N ALA A 266 3.67 21.21 6.86
CA ALA A 266 4.14 22.57 6.94
C ALA A 266 5.38 22.76 6.06
N GLY A 267 6.38 21.89 6.19
CA GLY A 267 7.61 21.96 5.39
C GLY A 267 7.35 21.77 3.90
N PHE A 268 6.42 20.89 3.51
CA PHE A 268 6.00 20.75 2.11
C PHE A 268 5.46 22.07 1.55
N TRP A 269 4.45 22.66 2.20
CA TRP A 269 3.82 23.87 1.67
C TRP A 269 4.70 25.12 1.78
N GLN A 270 5.52 25.25 2.83
CA GLN A 270 6.54 26.29 2.93
C GLN A 270 7.56 26.18 1.78
N TYR A 271 8.04 24.97 1.49
CA TYR A 271 8.95 24.75 0.37
C TYR A 271 8.30 25.07 -0.99
N ILE A 272 7.04 24.66 -1.19
CA ILE A 272 6.29 25.01 -2.41
C ILE A 272 6.09 26.53 -2.52
N ALA A 273 5.79 27.24 -1.43
CA ALA A 273 5.65 28.69 -1.42
C ALA A 273 6.96 29.41 -1.80
N GLN A 274 8.09 28.95 -1.26
CA GLN A 274 9.42 29.49 -1.57
C GLN A 274 9.80 29.33 -3.05
N GLN A 275 9.37 28.23 -3.69
CA GLN A 275 9.75 27.90 -5.07
C GLN A 275 8.68 28.32 -6.12
N GLY A 276 7.46 28.57 -5.66
CA GLY A 276 6.26 28.85 -6.45
C GLY A 276 5.87 30.32 -6.42
N HIS A 277 6.80 31.21 -6.73
CA HIS A 277 6.58 32.65 -6.68
C HIS A 277 6.14 33.26 -8.03
N ASP A 278 5.65 34.50 -8.01
CA ASP A 278 5.41 35.34 -9.18
C ASP A 278 6.72 35.98 -9.71
N GLY A 279 6.59 36.94 -10.64
CA GLY A 279 7.72 37.68 -11.21
C GLY A 279 8.39 38.65 -10.24
N GLU A 280 7.76 38.95 -9.11
CA GLU A 280 8.27 39.84 -8.05
C GLU A 280 8.90 39.05 -6.89
N GLY A 281 8.76 37.72 -6.88
CA GLY A 281 9.31 36.83 -5.86
C GLY A 281 8.35 36.54 -4.71
N CYS A 282 7.09 36.97 -4.80
CA CYS A 282 6.06 36.69 -3.81
C CYS A 282 5.40 35.33 -4.07
N PRO A 283 5.04 34.53 -3.03
CA PRO A 283 4.30 33.29 -3.22
C PRO A 283 3.00 33.52 -4.01
N HIS A 284 2.80 32.71 -5.06
CA HIS A 284 1.71 32.90 -6.00
C HIS A 284 0.92 31.60 -6.14
N ALA A 285 -0.33 31.60 -5.67
CA ALA A 285 -1.14 30.39 -5.52
C ALA A 285 -1.24 29.53 -6.82
N PRO A 286 -1.48 30.08 -8.02
CA PRO A 286 -1.45 29.30 -9.25
C PRO A 286 -0.08 28.62 -9.53
N THR A 287 1.03 29.31 -9.29
CA THR A 287 2.38 28.77 -9.50
C THR A 287 2.70 27.68 -8.48
N MET A 288 2.33 27.90 -7.21
CA MET A 288 2.45 26.93 -6.12
C MET A 288 1.65 25.66 -6.41
N SER A 289 0.38 25.80 -6.81
CA SER A 289 -0.50 24.67 -7.12
C SER A 289 0.07 23.84 -8.28
N LEU A 290 0.49 24.50 -9.36
CA LEU A 290 1.12 23.82 -10.49
C LEU A 290 2.42 23.12 -10.07
N LEU A 291 3.26 23.75 -9.25
CA LEU A 291 4.51 23.15 -8.78
C LEU A 291 4.24 21.90 -7.94
N ALA A 292 3.34 21.99 -6.98
CA ALA A 292 2.94 20.85 -6.14
C ALA A 292 2.34 19.72 -7.01
N ALA A 293 1.50 20.08 -7.99
CA ALA A 293 0.98 19.12 -8.96
C ALA A 293 2.09 18.47 -9.80
N LYS A 294 3.18 19.19 -10.14
CA LYS A 294 4.34 18.64 -10.85
C LYS A 294 5.13 17.64 -9.98
N PHE A 295 5.19 17.85 -8.66
CA PHE A 295 5.82 16.91 -7.73
C PHE A 295 5.05 15.59 -7.67
N VAL A 296 3.72 15.68 -7.58
CA VAL A 296 2.85 14.49 -7.47
C VAL A 296 2.60 13.84 -8.83
N GLY A 297 2.41 14.63 -9.88
CA GLY A 297 1.94 14.23 -11.22
C GLY A 297 0.42 14.35 -11.42
N ARG A 298 -0.31 14.79 -10.39
CA ARG A 298 -1.74 15.12 -10.41
C ARG A 298 -1.97 16.43 -9.69
N TRP A 299 -3.01 17.14 -10.09
CA TRP A 299 -3.56 18.23 -9.30
C TRP A 299 -4.19 17.72 -8.00
N PRO A 300 -4.40 18.60 -6.99
CA PRO A 300 -5.11 18.26 -5.77
C PRO A 300 -6.49 17.62 -6.00
N SER A 301 -7.21 17.99 -7.07
CA SER A 301 -8.50 17.38 -7.46
C SER A 301 -8.38 15.90 -7.88
N GLY A 302 -7.16 15.41 -8.12
CA GLY A 302 -6.86 14.11 -8.69
C GLY A 302 -6.67 14.09 -10.20
N THR A 303 -6.90 15.21 -10.90
CA THR A 303 -6.75 15.28 -12.36
C THR A 303 -5.27 15.13 -12.76
N PRO A 304 -4.92 14.20 -13.67
CA PRO A 304 -3.52 13.97 -14.04
C PRO A 304 -2.96 15.11 -14.91
N LEU A 305 -1.71 15.49 -14.67
CA LEU A 305 -1.05 16.55 -15.43
C LEU A 305 -0.94 16.24 -16.93
N VAL A 306 -0.95 14.96 -17.33
CA VAL A 306 -0.95 14.57 -18.74
C VAL A 306 -2.19 15.10 -19.47
N LEU A 307 -3.35 15.12 -18.80
CA LEU A 307 -4.63 15.55 -19.37
C LEU A 307 -4.89 17.04 -19.14
N ALA A 308 -4.38 17.62 -18.05
CA ALA A 308 -4.53 19.03 -17.73
C ALA A 308 -3.16 19.61 -17.30
N PRO A 309 -2.29 19.99 -18.26
CA PRO A 309 -0.88 20.28 -17.96
C PRO A 309 -0.61 21.63 -17.28
N ASP A 310 -1.51 22.59 -17.46
CA ASP A 310 -1.29 24.00 -17.10
C ASP A 310 -2.27 24.50 -16.02
N GLN A 311 -3.47 23.92 -15.93
CA GLN A 311 -4.49 24.27 -14.94
C GLN A 311 -5.26 23.02 -14.49
N ASP A 312 -5.70 23.00 -13.24
CA ASP A 312 -6.57 21.94 -12.73
C ASP A 312 -7.91 21.91 -13.50
N ASN A 313 -8.41 20.70 -13.72
CA ASN A 313 -9.72 20.47 -14.33
C ASN A 313 -10.44 19.32 -13.59
N PRO A 314 -11.19 19.63 -12.52
CA PRO A 314 -11.90 18.63 -11.74
C PRO A 314 -12.98 17.86 -12.51
N GLU A 315 -13.50 18.43 -13.61
CA GLU A 315 -14.60 17.89 -14.42
C GLU A 315 -14.21 16.65 -15.25
N ILE A 316 -12.91 16.37 -15.39
CA ILE A 316 -12.44 15.16 -16.06
C ILE A 316 -12.92 13.93 -15.28
N GLN A 317 -13.80 13.16 -15.92
CA GLN A 317 -14.45 11.99 -15.30
C GLN A 317 -13.48 10.82 -15.14
N ASP A 318 -12.84 10.38 -16.23
CA ASP A 318 -11.85 9.30 -16.16
C ASP A 318 -10.44 9.84 -15.94
N LYS A 319 -10.14 10.13 -14.66
CA LYS A 319 -8.84 10.64 -14.22
C LYS A 319 -7.71 9.61 -14.34
N ASN A 320 -7.97 8.37 -14.76
CA ASN A 320 -6.93 7.34 -14.90
C ASN A 320 -6.69 6.89 -16.34
N GLN A 321 -7.54 7.27 -17.30
CA GLN A 321 -7.39 6.97 -18.73
C GLN A 321 -6.39 7.91 -19.41
N PHE A 322 -5.09 7.68 -19.16
CA PHE A 322 -4.01 8.34 -19.89
C PHE A 322 -2.80 7.41 -20.00
N LYS A 323 -1.96 7.67 -20.99
CA LYS A 323 -0.64 7.07 -21.13
C LYS A 323 0.41 8.19 -21.11
N TYR A 324 1.69 7.86 -21.17
CA TYR A 324 2.75 8.87 -21.20
C TYR A 324 3.45 8.93 -22.55
N LEU A 325 3.69 7.82 -23.27
CA LEU A 325 4.42 7.91 -24.54
C LEU A 325 3.64 8.65 -25.64
N PRO A 326 2.36 8.35 -25.90
CA PRO A 326 1.62 9.06 -26.95
C PRO A 326 1.37 10.53 -26.60
N GLU A 327 1.16 10.86 -25.33
CA GLU A 327 0.73 12.19 -24.89
C GLU A 327 1.84 13.08 -24.35
N ASP A 328 2.91 12.51 -23.77
CA ASP A 328 3.91 13.22 -22.97
C ASP A 328 5.27 12.50 -22.86
N LYS A 329 5.78 12.00 -23.99
CA LYS A 329 7.04 11.24 -24.06
C LYS A 329 8.20 11.96 -23.35
N GLU A 330 8.35 13.25 -23.63
CA GLU A 330 9.45 14.08 -23.13
C GLU A 330 9.22 14.61 -21.69
N GLY A 331 8.05 14.38 -21.10
CA GLY A 331 7.72 14.83 -19.73
C GLY A 331 7.43 16.32 -19.58
N TYR A 332 7.07 17.02 -20.66
CA TYR A 332 6.72 18.45 -20.62
C TYR A 332 5.42 18.70 -19.85
N ARG A 333 4.48 17.75 -19.86
CA ARG A 333 3.23 17.83 -19.10
C ARG A 333 3.40 17.30 -17.68
N CYS A 334 3.78 16.03 -17.53
CA CYS A 334 4.01 15.39 -16.25
C CYS A 334 5.50 15.03 -16.14
N PRO A 335 6.26 15.66 -15.22
CA PRO A 335 7.70 15.42 -15.12
C PRO A 335 8.03 13.94 -14.97
N ILE A 336 9.13 13.50 -15.59
CA ILE A 336 9.59 12.10 -15.49
C ILE A 336 9.83 11.70 -14.02
N GLY A 337 10.25 12.67 -13.19
CA GLY A 337 10.47 12.49 -11.76
C GLY A 337 9.21 12.61 -10.89
N ALA A 338 8.04 12.90 -11.44
CA ALA A 338 6.81 13.06 -10.67
C ALA A 338 6.40 11.74 -10.00
N HIS A 339 5.87 11.82 -8.77
CA HIS A 339 5.59 10.66 -7.93
C HIS A 339 4.82 9.54 -8.66
N ILE A 340 3.66 9.86 -9.27
CA ILE A 340 2.85 8.84 -9.96
C ILE A 340 3.53 8.26 -11.21
N ARG A 341 4.44 8.99 -11.85
CA ARG A 341 5.13 8.55 -13.08
C ARG A 341 6.29 7.65 -12.75
N ARG A 342 6.90 7.82 -11.57
CA ARG A 342 7.90 6.90 -11.04
C ARG A 342 7.23 5.65 -10.47
N SER A 343 6.20 5.81 -9.64
CA SER A 343 5.53 4.68 -8.98
C SER A 343 4.69 3.82 -9.93
N ASN A 344 4.29 4.36 -11.08
CA ASN A 344 3.70 3.61 -12.19
C ASN A 344 4.09 4.27 -13.54
N PRO A 345 5.18 3.79 -14.17
CA PRO A 345 5.67 4.34 -15.43
C PRO A 345 4.77 4.04 -16.63
N ARG A 346 3.72 3.21 -16.46
CA ARG A 346 2.77 2.79 -17.50
C ARG A 346 3.51 2.27 -18.75
N ASP A 347 3.45 3.01 -19.84
CA ASP A 347 4.08 2.72 -21.13
C ASP A 347 5.44 3.39 -21.33
N SER A 348 5.99 4.10 -20.35
CA SER A 348 7.04 5.10 -20.59
C SER A 348 8.50 4.68 -20.46
N PHE A 349 8.82 3.38 -20.49
CA PHE A 349 10.24 2.99 -20.48
C PHE A 349 10.89 3.30 -21.83
N LEU A 350 11.96 4.10 -21.81
CA LEU A 350 12.58 4.66 -23.02
C LEU A 350 13.12 3.63 -24.01
N ASP A 351 13.62 2.49 -23.51
CA ASP A 351 14.25 1.45 -24.32
C ASP A 351 13.30 0.30 -24.69
N ALA A 352 11.99 0.47 -24.46
CA ALA A 352 10.98 -0.55 -24.69
C ALA A 352 9.85 -0.04 -25.58
N THR A 353 9.17 -0.95 -26.28
CA THR A 353 7.92 -0.61 -26.98
C THR A 353 6.86 -0.21 -25.93
N PRO A 354 5.82 0.56 -26.29
CA PRO A 354 4.73 0.88 -25.35
C PRO A 354 4.08 -0.37 -24.75
N GLU A 355 3.94 -1.44 -25.54
CA GLU A 355 3.38 -2.71 -25.09
C GLU A 355 4.30 -3.41 -24.08
N ASP A 356 5.60 -3.50 -24.37
CA ASP A 356 6.57 -4.10 -23.46
C ASP A 356 6.72 -3.29 -22.17
N SER A 357 6.67 -1.95 -22.27
CA SER A 357 6.67 -1.07 -21.12
C SER A 357 5.47 -1.31 -20.21
N PHE A 358 4.27 -1.48 -20.77
CA PHE A 358 3.09 -1.83 -19.99
C PHE A 358 3.23 -3.19 -19.31
N LYS A 359 3.74 -4.20 -20.03
CA LYS A 359 4.02 -5.53 -19.46
C LYS A 359 5.02 -5.42 -18.30
N LEU A 360 6.09 -4.64 -18.46
CA LEU A 360 7.08 -4.36 -17.42
C LEU A 360 6.42 -3.69 -16.21
N SER A 361 5.70 -2.58 -16.41
CA SER A 361 5.00 -1.87 -15.34
C SER A 361 4.04 -2.80 -14.58
N ASN A 362 3.31 -3.65 -15.29
CA ASN A 362 2.34 -4.58 -14.72
C ASN A 362 2.95 -5.65 -13.80
N ARG A 363 4.24 -5.98 -13.96
CA ARG A 363 4.98 -6.95 -13.12
C ARG A 363 5.36 -6.40 -11.75
N HIS A 364 5.21 -5.10 -11.54
CA HIS A 364 5.62 -4.39 -10.31
C HIS A 364 4.44 -3.71 -9.60
N ARG A 365 3.20 -3.92 -10.08
CA ARG A 365 2.01 -3.27 -9.55
C ARG A 365 1.76 -3.72 -8.12
N ILE A 366 1.29 -2.80 -7.29
CA ILE A 366 0.79 -3.08 -5.94
C ILE A 366 -0.66 -2.62 -5.83
N ILE A 367 -1.41 -3.24 -4.92
CA ILE A 367 -2.71 -2.72 -4.49
C ILE A 367 -2.51 -1.97 -3.18
N ARG A 368 -2.92 -0.70 -3.14
CA ARG A 368 -2.78 0.14 -1.93
C ARG A 368 -4.05 0.14 -1.10
N ARG A 369 -3.90 0.10 0.22
CA ARG A 369 -4.99 0.18 1.21
C ARG A 369 -4.65 1.18 2.30
N GLY A 370 -4.49 2.45 1.92
CA GLY A 370 -4.09 3.51 2.84
C GLY A 370 -5.23 4.05 3.70
N ALA A 371 -4.89 4.50 4.91
CA ALA A 371 -5.72 5.33 5.77
C ALA A 371 -4.86 6.46 6.36
N ILE A 372 -5.38 7.68 6.45
CA ILE A 372 -4.64 8.78 7.08
C ILE A 372 -4.79 8.74 8.61
N TYR A 373 -3.83 9.30 9.33
CA TYR A 373 -3.89 9.48 10.78
C TYR A 373 -3.51 10.91 11.16
N GLY A 374 -3.96 11.35 12.34
CA GLY A 374 -3.75 12.72 12.82
C GLY A 374 -4.68 13.73 12.14
N GLU A 375 -4.89 14.86 12.82
CA GLU A 375 -5.75 15.93 12.33
C GLU A 375 -5.07 16.71 11.19
N PRO A 376 -5.81 17.13 10.15
CA PRO A 376 -5.31 18.02 9.11
C PRO A 376 -4.74 19.31 9.71
N LEU A 377 -3.60 19.77 9.19
CA LEU A 377 -2.96 21.01 9.67
C LEU A 377 -3.74 22.27 9.25
N PHE A 378 -4.52 22.19 8.17
CA PHE A 378 -5.39 23.25 7.66
C PHE A 378 -6.62 22.62 6.97
N PRO A 379 -7.68 23.39 6.69
CA PRO A 379 -8.85 22.88 5.98
C PRO A 379 -8.48 22.49 4.55
N ILE A 380 -8.30 21.20 4.29
CA ILE A 380 -7.84 20.69 2.98
C ILE A 380 -8.74 21.14 1.81
N GLY A 381 -10.03 21.39 2.07
CA GLY A 381 -10.97 21.91 1.07
C GLY A 381 -10.59 23.30 0.52
N ASP A 382 -9.83 24.10 1.27
CA ASP A 382 -9.40 25.44 0.86
C ASP A 382 -8.51 25.40 -0.39
N ILE A 383 -7.75 24.31 -0.57
CA ILE A 383 -6.92 24.10 -1.78
C ILE A 383 -7.78 24.12 -3.05
N GLU A 384 -8.99 23.56 -3.01
CA GLU A 384 -9.88 23.51 -4.18
C GLU A 384 -10.45 24.89 -4.51
N ASN A 385 -10.53 25.77 -3.51
CA ASN A 385 -10.92 27.17 -3.67
C ASN A 385 -9.73 28.08 -4.06
N GLY A 386 -8.56 27.50 -4.35
CA GLY A 386 -7.35 28.23 -4.69
C GLY A 386 -6.65 28.89 -3.51
N GLN A 387 -7.09 28.60 -2.28
CA GLN A 387 -6.48 29.11 -1.05
C GLN A 387 -5.41 28.13 -0.59
N LEU A 388 -4.17 28.39 -1.00
CA LEU A 388 -3.03 27.59 -0.58
C LEU A 388 -2.40 28.14 0.71
N PRO A 389 -1.91 27.26 1.60
CA PRO A 389 -1.22 27.69 2.81
C PRO A 389 0.17 28.27 2.48
N VAL A 390 0.31 29.60 2.55
CA VAL A 390 1.59 30.30 2.29
C VAL A 390 2.43 30.48 3.56
N ASP A 391 1.80 30.83 4.68
CA ASP A 391 2.46 31.13 5.96
C ASP A 391 2.14 30.09 7.05
N ILE A 392 1.98 28.83 6.63
CA ILE A 392 1.64 27.74 7.55
C ILE A 392 2.80 27.44 8.49
N GLN A 393 2.48 27.22 9.76
CA GLN A 393 3.43 26.80 10.78
C GLN A 393 3.14 25.35 11.16
N ASP A 394 4.19 24.60 11.49
CA ASP A 394 4.02 23.29 12.08
C ASP A 394 3.45 23.43 13.50
N ASP A 395 2.42 22.65 13.81
CA ASP A 395 1.82 22.59 15.14
C ASP A 395 2.44 21.51 16.03
N GLY A 396 3.43 20.77 15.50
CA GLY A 396 4.16 19.72 16.19
C GLY A 396 3.35 18.44 16.42
N LYS A 397 2.15 18.33 15.86
CA LYS A 397 1.29 17.14 16.04
C LYS A 397 1.59 16.09 14.97
N PRO A 398 1.62 14.80 15.34
CA PRO A 398 1.85 13.73 14.39
C PRO A 398 0.67 13.59 13.43
N ARG A 399 0.98 13.49 12.14
CA ARG A 399 0.01 13.24 11.07
C ARG A 399 0.67 12.53 9.90
N GLY A 400 -0.12 11.79 9.15
CA GLY A 400 0.39 11.16 7.94
C GLY A 400 -0.50 10.03 7.44
N LEU A 401 0.14 8.99 6.89
CA LEU A 401 -0.50 7.88 6.22
C LEU A 401 -0.06 6.53 6.80
N HIS A 402 -1.03 5.71 7.17
CA HIS A 402 -0.88 4.27 7.30
C HIS A 402 -0.94 3.66 5.91
N PHE A 403 0.23 3.41 5.32
CA PHE A 403 0.33 2.80 4.00
C PHE A 403 0.34 1.28 4.11
N PHE A 404 -0.54 0.65 3.34
CA PHE A 404 -0.54 -0.79 3.13
C PHE A 404 -0.41 -1.11 1.65
N SER A 405 0.44 -2.08 1.32
CA SER A 405 0.49 -2.65 -0.03
C SER A 405 0.33 -4.16 -0.04
N ILE A 406 -0.56 -4.62 -0.92
CA ILE A 406 -0.83 -6.03 -1.18
C ILE A 406 -0.06 -6.46 -2.43
N ASN A 407 0.69 -7.55 -2.31
CA ASN A 407 1.56 -8.09 -3.35
C ASN A 407 1.83 -9.59 -3.15
N ALA A 408 2.00 -10.34 -4.24
CA ALA A 408 2.43 -11.74 -4.20
C ALA A 408 3.96 -11.89 -4.06
N ASN A 409 4.73 -10.83 -4.31
CA ASN A 409 6.19 -10.82 -4.20
C ASN A 409 6.72 -9.46 -3.73
N ILE A 410 7.07 -9.36 -2.44
CA ILE A 410 7.55 -8.12 -1.81
C ILE A 410 8.77 -7.53 -2.55
N ARG A 411 9.76 -8.36 -2.91
CA ARG A 411 11.01 -7.90 -3.55
C ARG A 411 10.79 -7.29 -4.92
N ARG A 412 9.99 -7.95 -5.75
CA ARG A 412 9.72 -7.51 -7.12
C ARG A 412 8.71 -6.38 -7.18
N GLN A 413 7.89 -6.20 -6.15
CA GLN A 413 6.82 -5.20 -6.15
C GLN A 413 7.20 -4.06 -5.20
N PHE A 414 6.76 -4.09 -3.94
CA PHE A 414 6.99 -2.98 -3.00
C PHE A 414 8.44 -2.49 -2.94
N GLU A 415 9.41 -3.38 -2.73
CA GLU A 415 10.80 -2.95 -2.61
C GLU A 415 11.37 -2.43 -3.91
N PHE A 416 11.02 -3.06 -5.03
CA PHE A 416 11.46 -2.62 -6.34
C PHE A 416 10.93 -1.23 -6.67
N LEU A 417 9.66 -0.95 -6.33
CA LEU A 417 9.08 0.39 -6.46
C LEU A 417 9.91 1.40 -5.66
N GLN A 418 10.17 1.13 -4.39
CA GLN A 418 10.89 2.08 -3.53
C GLN A 418 12.36 2.23 -3.98
N GLU A 419 13.10 1.14 -4.15
CA GLU A 419 14.53 1.16 -4.50
C GLU A 419 14.76 1.64 -5.93
N THR A 420 14.18 0.92 -6.90
CA THR A 420 14.53 1.05 -8.32
C THR A 420 13.79 2.22 -8.98
N TRP A 421 12.59 2.54 -8.52
CA TRP A 421 11.78 3.60 -9.12
C TRP A 421 11.71 4.87 -8.28
N CYS A 422 11.65 4.83 -6.95
CA CYS A 422 11.56 6.04 -6.13
C CYS A 422 12.93 6.57 -5.65
N ASN A 423 13.88 5.70 -5.33
CA ASN A 423 15.18 6.13 -4.77
C ASN A 423 16.29 6.19 -5.83
N ASN A 424 16.16 5.49 -6.95
CA ASN A 424 17.18 5.48 -8.01
C ASN A 424 17.29 6.85 -8.72
N PRO A 425 18.39 7.61 -8.59
CA PRO A 425 18.52 8.92 -9.22
C PRO A 425 18.52 8.88 -10.76
N ARG A 426 18.73 7.70 -11.35
CA ARG A 426 18.87 7.48 -12.80
C ARG A 426 17.65 6.86 -13.47
N PHE A 427 16.52 6.82 -12.79
CA PHE A 427 15.28 6.28 -13.32
C PHE A 427 14.90 6.93 -14.66
N ASN A 428 14.66 6.11 -15.68
CA ASN A 428 14.08 6.53 -16.97
C ASN A 428 14.76 7.76 -17.59
N SER A 429 16.10 7.74 -17.70
CA SER A 429 16.99 8.81 -18.20
C SER A 429 17.17 10.06 -17.33
N LEU A 430 16.61 10.07 -16.12
CA LEU A 430 17.05 11.03 -15.11
C LEU A 430 18.54 10.78 -14.79
N TYR A 431 19.21 11.79 -14.23
CA TYR A 431 20.64 11.72 -13.92
C TYR A 431 20.88 11.64 -12.41
N ASP A 432 20.20 12.51 -11.68
CA ASP A 432 20.49 12.89 -10.29
C ASP A 432 19.19 13.22 -9.52
N ASN A 433 18.05 12.59 -9.86
CA ASN A 433 16.73 12.94 -9.29
C ASN A 433 16.03 11.75 -8.65
N LYS A 434 15.72 11.89 -7.35
CA LYS A 434 14.87 10.98 -6.61
C LYS A 434 13.41 11.46 -6.65
N ASP A 435 12.51 10.67 -6.05
CA ASP A 435 11.09 10.95 -6.04
C ASP A 435 10.88 12.10 -5.07
N PRO A 436 10.17 13.17 -5.45
CA PRO A 436 10.09 14.34 -4.63
C PRO A 436 9.20 14.19 -3.40
N ILE A 437 8.40 13.12 -3.31
CA ILE A 437 7.51 12.84 -2.18
C ILE A 437 8.07 11.69 -1.34
N MET A 438 8.33 10.54 -1.98
CA MET A 438 8.66 9.28 -1.31
C MET A 438 10.15 8.90 -1.40
N GLY A 439 10.96 9.68 -2.11
CA GLY A 439 12.40 9.45 -2.17
C GLY A 439 13.05 9.73 -0.81
N ASP A 440 14.15 9.03 -0.52
CA ASP A 440 15.01 9.28 0.64
C ASP A 440 15.86 10.55 0.46
N ASN A 441 15.18 11.67 0.25
CA ASN A 441 15.79 13.00 0.16
C ASN A 441 16.37 13.43 1.51
N ASP A 442 17.32 14.37 1.48
CA ASP A 442 18.06 14.86 2.65
C ASP A 442 18.33 16.38 2.59
N GLY A 443 17.66 17.10 1.68
CA GLY A 443 17.89 18.52 1.46
C GLY A 443 19.03 18.84 0.48
N SER A 444 19.78 17.85 -0.03
CA SER A 444 20.84 18.07 -1.04
C SER A 444 20.37 17.83 -2.49
N GLY A 445 19.24 17.14 -2.65
CA GLY A 445 18.70 16.75 -3.94
C GLY A 445 17.98 17.86 -4.70
N HIS A 446 17.42 17.51 -5.86
CA HIS A 446 16.57 18.40 -6.63
C HIS A 446 15.55 17.62 -7.45
N MET A 447 14.50 18.33 -7.89
CA MET A 447 13.57 17.85 -8.89
C MET A 447 13.80 18.55 -10.23
N THR A 448 13.87 17.79 -11.32
CA THR A 448 13.89 18.34 -12.69
C THR A 448 12.48 18.39 -13.27
N ILE A 449 12.07 19.57 -13.74
CA ILE A 449 10.88 19.78 -14.56
C ILE A 449 11.33 19.96 -16.01
N GLN A 450 10.94 19.03 -16.89
CA GLN A 450 11.31 19.05 -18.30
C GLN A 450 10.66 20.25 -19.01
N ARG A 451 11.44 20.92 -19.86
CA ARG A 451 11.04 22.06 -20.70
C ARG A 451 11.89 22.08 -21.97
N SER A 452 11.36 22.69 -23.03
CA SER A 452 12.14 22.95 -24.25
C SER A 452 13.23 23.99 -24.00
N LEU A 453 14.37 23.85 -24.69
CA LEU A 453 15.62 24.62 -24.56
C LEU A 453 16.35 24.43 -23.22
N ILE A 454 15.72 24.76 -22.09
CA ILE A 454 16.35 24.72 -20.76
C ILE A 454 15.36 24.17 -19.72
N ARG A 455 15.73 23.04 -19.10
CA ARG A 455 14.99 22.43 -17.97
C ARG A 455 14.98 23.34 -16.73
N LYS A 456 13.90 23.29 -15.93
CA LYS A 456 13.87 23.92 -14.60
C LYS A 456 14.30 22.90 -13.54
N ARG A 457 15.20 23.28 -12.64
CA ARG A 457 15.57 22.49 -11.46
C ARG A 457 15.08 23.19 -10.20
N ILE A 458 14.44 22.43 -9.32
CA ILE A 458 13.97 22.88 -8.00
C ILE A 458 14.92 22.23 -6.98
N ASN A 459 15.84 23.00 -6.43
CA ASN A 459 16.98 22.51 -5.65
C ASN A 459 16.70 22.49 -4.15
N ASN A 460 17.58 21.84 -3.40
CA ASN A 460 17.55 21.71 -1.95
C ASN A 460 16.31 20.95 -1.47
N LEU A 461 15.96 19.87 -2.17
CA LEU A 461 14.75 19.11 -1.97
C LEU A 461 14.74 18.43 -0.58
N PRO A 462 13.86 18.87 0.35
CA PRO A 462 13.75 18.27 1.67
C PRO A 462 13.13 16.87 1.62
N ARG A 463 13.13 16.20 2.77
CA ARG A 463 12.32 15.02 3.01
C ARG A 463 10.97 15.44 3.58
N PHE A 464 9.89 15.27 2.81
CA PHE A 464 8.55 15.58 3.29
C PHE A 464 7.86 14.39 3.98
N VAL A 465 8.37 13.18 3.76
CA VAL A 465 7.83 11.95 4.34
C VAL A 465 8.89 11.23 5.15
N THR A 466 8.63 11.05 6.45
CA THR A 466 9.49 10.33 7.37
C THR A 466 8.84 9.02 7.79
N VAL A 467 9.60 7.94 7.78
CA VAL A 467 9.09 6.61 8.11
C VAL A 467 9.16 6.44 9.63
N LYS A 468 8.00 6.15 10.24
CA LYS A 468 7.84 5.97 11.68
C LYS A 468 7.38 4.58 12.07
N GLY A 469 7.36 3.65 11.13
CA GLY A 469 7.03 2.26 11.44
C GLY A 469 6.88 1.41 10.20
N GLY A 470 6.93 0.10 10.39
CA GLY A 470 6.71 -0.83 9.30
C GLY A 470 6.69 -2.29 9.73
N GLY A 471 6.22 -3.12 8.81
CA GLY A 471 6.25 -4.57 8.96
C GLY A 471 6.01 -5.27 7.64
N TYR A 472 6.57 -6.48 7.50
CA TYR A 472 6.18 -7.42 6.47
C TYR A 472 5.35 -8.52 7.10
N PHE A 473 4.19 -8.78 6.49
CA PHE A 473 3.23 -9.74 6.98
C PHE A 473 2.81 -10.69 5.85
N PHE A 474 2.42 -11.88 6.24
CA PHE A 474 1.64 -12.80 5.42
C PHE A 474 0.18 -12.72 5.84
N MET A 475 -0.71 -12.49 4.87
CA MET A 475 -2.15 -12.53 5.06
C MET A 475 -2.65 -13.87 4.52
N PRO A 476 -2.89 -14.87 5.38
CA PRO A 476 -3.33 -16.20 4.98
C PRO A 476 -4.77 -16.21 4.46
N SER A 477 -5.13 -17.27 3.75
CA SER A 477 -6.53 -17.59 3.45
C SER A 477 -7.26 -18.10 4.68
N ILE A 478 -8.59 -18.23 4.61
CA ILE A 478 -9.40 -18.82 5.67
C ILE A 478 -8.97 -20.29 5.91
N THR A 479 -8.75 -21.04 4.83
CA THR A 479 -8.27 -22.44 4.85
C THR A 479 -6.90 -22.56 5.50
N ALA A 480 -5.97 -21.66 5.17
CA ALA A 480 -4.65 -21.64 5.82
C ALA A 480 -4.78 -21.36 7.33
N MET A 481 -5.67 -20.45 7.75
CA MET A 481 -5.92 -20.21 9.19
C MET A 481 -6.58 -21.41 9.88
N GLN A 482 -7.45 -22.17 9.21
CA GLN A 482 -8.01 -23.42 9.73
C GLN A 482 -6.92 -24.47 9.99
N PHE A 483 -5.91 -24.54 9.13
CA PHE A 483 -4.73 -25.37 9.38
C PHE A 483 -3.92 -24.85 10.59
N MET A 484 -3.70 -23.53 10.67
CA MET A 484 -2.90 -22.91 11.75
C MET A 484 -3.47 -23.16 13.15
N VAL A 485 -4.80 -23.17 13.31
CA VAL A 485 -5.44 -23.40 14.62
C VAL A 485 -5.32 -24.85 15.10
N ASN A 486 -4.92 -25.78 14.23
CA ASN A 486 -4.67 -27.19 14.56
C ASN A 486 -3.17 -27.52 14.65
N CYS A 487 -2.26 -26.55 14.49
CA CYS A 487 -0.82 -26.77 14.60
C CYS A 487 -0.36 -26.91 16.07
N GLY A 488 0.56 -27.84 16.35
CA GLY A 488 1.09 -28.10 17.70
C GLY A 488 0.28 -29.11 18.49
#